data_AF-A0A0F9GSY1-F1
#
_entry.id   AF-A0A0F9GSY1-F1
#
_cell.length_a   1.000
_cell.length_b   1.000
_cell.length_c   1.000
_cell.angle_alpha   90.00
_cell.angle_beta   90.00
_cell.angle_gamma   90.00
#
_symmetry.space_group_name_H-M   'P 1'
#
loop_
_entity.id
_entity.type
_entity.pdbx_description
1 polymer ?
#
loop_
_entity_poly.entity_id
_entity_poly.type
_entity_poly.pdbx_seq_one_letter_code
_entity_poly.pdbx_strand_id
1 'polypeptide(L)' 'MDIKKATDQQLVNELASRNDFPVLAMLYLELSHVVIAKTEKELILEAEVESLKRQLNG' A
#
# COMPACT_ATOMS: atom_id res chain seq x y z
N MET A 1 16.36 -5.90 10.49
CA MET A 1 14.95 -5.54 10.77
C MET A 1 14.06 -6.40 9.89
N ASP A 2 12.98 -6.97 10.42
CA ASP A 2 11.95 -7.61 9.57
C ASP A 2 11.06 -6.51 8.98
N ILE A 3 11.24 -6.23 7.68
CA ILE A 3 10.58 -5.13 6.96
C ILE A 3 9.05 -5.26 7.03
N LYS A 4 8.53 -6.48 7.12
CA LYS A 4 7.07 -6.73 7.18
C LYS A 4 6.43 -6.33 8.51
N LYS A 5 7.24 -6.02 9.53
CA LYS A 5 6.77 -5.63 10.87
C LYS A 5 7.29 -4.24 11.28
N ALA A 6 7.99 -3.56 10.39
CA ALA A 6 8.56 -2.26 10.68
C ALA A 6 7.46 -1.18 10.66
N THR A 7 7.57 -0.22 11.57
CA THR A 7 6.71 0.97 11.50
C THR A 7 7.17 1.90 10.37
N ASP A 8 6.26 2.74 9.91
CA ASP A 8 6.54 3.74 8.88
C ASP A 8 7.76 4.59 9.20
N GLN A 9 7.89 5.04 10.46
CA GLN A 9 9.03 5.82 10.91
C GLN A 9 10.36 5.04 10.83
N GLN A 10 10.34 3.72 11.08
CA GLN A 10 11.54 2.89 10.96
C GLN A 10 11.95 2.71 9.50
N LEU A 11 10.97 2.57 8.59
CA LEU A 11 11.23 2.50 7.15
C LEU A 11 11.75 3.83 6.61
N VAL A 12 11.19 4.95 7.06
CA VAL A 12 11.70 6.30 6.75
C VAL A 12 13.13 6.46 7.23
N ASN A 13 13.42 6.10 8.49
CA ASN A 13 14.76 6.23 9.05
C ASN A 13 15.78 5.34 8.32
N GLU A 14 15.39 4.13 7.90
CA GLU A 14 16.23 3.24 7.09
C GLU A 14 16.41 3.74 5.65
N LEU A 15 15.39 4.34 5.05
CA LEU A 15 15.49 4.93 3.72
C LEU A 15 16.32 6.22 3.73
N ALA A 16 16.19 7.01 4.80
CA ALA A 16 16.96 8.22 5.06
C ALA A 16 18.42 7.92 5.44
N SER A 17 18.71 6.76 6.05
CA SER A 17 20.10 6.35 6.28
C SER A 17 20.79 5.89 5.00
N ARG A 18 20.02 5.49 3.98
CA ARG A 18 20.49 5.06 2.65
C ARG A 18 20.45 6.18 1.59
N ASN A 19 19.69 7.25 1.83
CA ASN A 19 19.55 8.41 0.95
C ASN A 19 19.64 9.68 1.77
N ASP A 20 20.44 10.66 1.34
CA ASP A 20 20.65 11.93 2.05
C ASP A 20 19.40 12.83 2.20
N PHE A 21 18.21 12.36 1.79
CA PHE A 21 16.97 13.13 1.71
C PHE A 21 15.79 12.43 2.43
N PRO A 22 15.66 12.59 3.76
CA PRO A 22 14.59 12.00 4.55
C PRO A 22 13.18 12.37 4.07
N VAL A 23 13.00 13.59 3.55
CA VAL A 23 11.71 14.07 3.02
C VAL A 23 11.28 13.28 1.79
N LEU A 24 12.22 12.95 0.89
CA LEU A 24 11.90 12.12 -0.28
C LEU A 24 11.53 10.70 0.15
N ALA A 25 12.22 10.13 1.14
CA ALA A 25 11.89 8.82 1.71
C ALA A 25 10.47 8.78 2.31
N MET A 26 10.07 9.83 3.05
CA MET A 26 8.70 9.97 3.56
C MET A 26 7.67 10.03 2.44
N LEU A 27 7.90 10.87 1.42
CA LEU A 27 6.98 11.00 0.29
C LEU A 27 6.80 9.66 -0.46
N TYR A 28 7.88 8.90 -0.68
CA TYR A 28 7.78 7.57 -1.29
C TYR A 28 6.97 6.59 -0.45
N LEU A 29 7.11 6.63 0.88
CA LEU A 29 6.35 5.78 1.78
C LEU A 29 4.86 6.15 1.78
N GLU A 30 4.55 7.45 1.90
CA GLU A 30 3.17 7.96 1.83
C GLU A 30 2.48 7.58 0.51
N LEU A 31 3.18 7.74 -0.62
CA LEU A 31 2.68 7.32 -1.94
C LEU A 31 2.45 5.81 -2.00
N SER A 32 3.36 5.02 -1.44
CA SER A 32 3.23 3.56 -1.40
C SER A 32 1.99 3.13 -0.63
N HIS A 33 1.67 3.76 0.50
CA HIS A 33 0.44 3.48 1.25
C HIS A 33 -0.83 3.83 0.46
N VAL A 34 -0.84 4.96 -0.25
CA VAL A 34 -1.97 5.33 -1.10
C VAL A 34 -2.19 4.30 -2.20
N VAL A 35 -1.12 3.83 -2.84
CA VAL A 35 -1.20 2.80 -3.89
C VAL A 35 -1.73 1.49 -3.31
N ILE A 36 -1.15 1.00 -2.21
CA ILE A 36 -1.58 -0.25 -1.55
C ILE A 36 -3.06 -0.18 -1.18
N ALA A 37 -3.49 0.87 -0.49
CA ALA A 37 -4.88 1.04 -0.06
C ALA A 37 -5.85 1.09 -1.26
N LYS A 38 -5.45 1.73 -2.37
CA LYS A 38 -6.25 1.74 -3.60
C LYS A 38 -6.34 0.35 -4.22
N THR A 39 -5.23 -0.37 -4.33
CA THR A 39 -5.20 -1.73 -4.88
C THR A 39 -6.05 -2.70 -4.04
N GLU A 40 -5.97 -2.63 -2.71
CA GLU A 40 -6.83 -3.45 -1.83
C GLU A 40 -8.32 -3.17 -2.07
N LYS A 41 -8.68 -1.89 -2.22
CA LYS A 41 -10.07 -1.51 -2.53
C LYS A 41 -10.51 -2.00 -3.91
N GLU A 42 -9.65 -1.93 -4.91
CA GLU A 42 -9.92 -2.46 -6.25
C GLU A 42 -10.20 -3.97 -6.20
N LEU A 43 -9.41 -4.75 -5.47
CA LEU A 43 -9.61 -6.19 -5.31
C LEU A 43 -10.95 -6.53 -4.64
N ILE A 44 -11.35 -5.75 -3.62
CA ILE A 44 -12.67 -5.93 -2.97
C ILE A 44 -13.79 -5.64 -3.97
N LEU A 45 -13.69 -4.53 -4.70
CA LEU A 45 -14.71 -4.15 -5.69
C LEU A 45 -14.79 -5.16 -6.84
N GLU A 46 -13.67 -5.70 -7.30
CA GLU A 46 -13.65 -6.77 -8.30
C GLU A 46 -14.39 -8.03 -7.81
N ALA A 47 -14.17 -8.42 -6.55
CA ALA A 47 -14.87 -9.54 -5.95
C ALA A 47 -16.39 -9.28 -5.81
N GLU A 48 -16.79 -8.07 -5.43
CA GLU A 48 -18.19 -7.65 -5.35
C GLU A 48 -18.88 -7.67 -6.73
N VAL A 49 -18.22 -7.12 -7.75
CA VAL A 49 -18.71 -7.14 -9.13
C VAL A 49 -18.89 -8.56 -9.63
N GLU A 50 -17.93 -9.45 -9.36
CA GLU A 50 -18.01 -10.85 -9.75
C GLU A 50 -19.16 -11.58 -9.06
N SER A 51 -19.39 -11.30 -7.77
CA SER A 51 -20.54 -11.80 -7.02
C SER A 51 -21.87 -11.33 -7.63
N LEU A 52 -22.00 -10.03 -7.93
CA LEU A 52 -23.20 -9.45 -8.55
C LEU A 52 -23.48 -10.04 -9.94
N LYS A 53 -22.45 -10.25 -10.76
CA LYS A 53 -22.58 -10.92 -12.06
C LYS A 53 -23.14 -12.34 -11.93
N ARG A 54 -22.70 -13.09 -10.92
CA ARG A 54 -23.21 -14.44 -10.66
C ARG A 54 -24.68 -14.42 -10.22
N GLN A 55 -25.08 -13.44 -9.41
CA GLN A 55 -26.48 -13.26 -9.00
C GLN A 55 -27.40 -12.90 -10.18
N LEU A 56 -26.92 -12.10 -11.12
CA LEU A 56 -27.66 -11.70 -12.32
C LEU A 56 -27.84 -12.83 -13.34
N ASN A 57 -26.88 -13.76 -13.41
CA ASN A 57 -26.88 -14.88 -14.35
C ASN A 57 -27.42 -16.19 -13.74
N GLY A 58 -27.82 -16.16 -12.46
CA GLY A 58 -28.36 -17.28 -11.70
C GLY A 58 -29.88 -17.30 -11.63
#